data_AF-I4YRE3-F1
#
_entry.id   AF-I4YRE3-F1
#
_cell.length_a   1.000
_cell.length_b   1.000
_cell.length_c   1.000
_cell.angle_alpha   90.00
_cell.angle_beta   90.00
_cell.angle_gamma   90.00
#
_symmetry.space_group_name_H-M   'P 1'
#
loop_
_entity.id
_entity.type
_entity.pdbx_description
1 polymer ?
#
loop_
_entity_poly.entity_id
_entity_poly.type
_entity_poly.pdbx_seq_one_letter_code
_entity_poly.pdbx_strand_id
1 'polypeptide(L)'
;MNGQAQRLAIVRADSALAEDQFTKASMTGSALSKSTGSDALSAFSRLLWALGSGSSFHEVEQIAEQWVETVERAGAVSDPDEPKSIVENLLIGAQACMWQDSRHPARRH
;
A
#
# COMPACT_ATOMS: atom_id res chain seq x y z
N MET A 1 -2.02 10.15 34.43
CA MET A 1 -1.37 10.69 33.21
C MET A 1 -0.04 10.00 33.07
N ASN A 2 0.09 9.03 32.17
CA ASN A 2 1.39 8.40 31.86
C ASN A 2 1.54 8.42 30.35
N GLY A 3 2.35 9.37 29.87
CA GLY A 3 2.75 9.47 28.48
C GLY A 3 3.77 8.37 28.18
N GLN A 4 3.32 7.28 27.57
CA GLN A 4 4.24 6.36 26.91
C GLN A 4 4.54 6.94 25.53
N ALA A 5 5.83 7.21 25.31
CA ALA A 5 6.40 7.55 24.02
C ALA A 5 5.89 6.54 22.97
N GLN A 6 5.19 7.04 21.95
CA GLN A 6 4.81 6.28 20.76
C GLN A 6 6.09 5.94 19.99
N ARG A 7 6.78 4.88 20.43
CA ARG A 7 7.62 4.11 19.51
C ARG A 7 6.66 3.54 18.47
N LEU A 8 6.91 3.82 17.20
CA LEU A 8 6.44 3.02 16.07
C LEU A 8 6.96 1.59 16.29
N ALA A 9 6.30 0.85 17.17
CA ALA A 9 6.43 -0.57 17.23
C ALA A 9 5.72 -1.04 15.97
N ILE A 10 6.49 -1.52 15.00
CA ILE A 10 5.99 -2.56 14.10
C ILE A 10 5.68 -3.74 15.03
N VAL A 11 4.54 -3.66 15.73
CA VAL A 11 3.91 -4.81 16.34
C VAL A 11 3.83 -5.81 15.20
N ARG A 12 4.14 -7.08 15.45
CA ARG A 12 3.74 -8.15 14.54
C ARG A 12 2.25 -7.96 14.28
N ALA A 13 1.90 -7.26 13.22
CA ALA A 13 0.52 -7.18 12.79
C ALA A 13 0.18 -8.64 12.50
N ASP A 14 -0.86 -9.12 13.17
CA ASP A 14 -1.44 -10.41 12.84
C ASP A 14 -1.61 -10.47 11.32
N SER A 15 -1.22 -11.57 10.66
CA SER A 15 -1.25 -11.66 9.18
C SER A 15 -2.55 -11.14 8.63
N ALA A 16 -3.63 -11.55 9.29
CA ALA A 16 -4.99 -11.22 8.93
C ALA A 16 -5.27 -9.72 8.98
N LEU A 17 -4.66 -8.98 9.91
CA LEU A 17 -4.85 -7.53 10.01
C LEU A 17 -4.10 -6.80 8.89
N ALA A 18 -2.90 -7.25 8.53
CA ALA A 18 -2.14 -6.64 7.44
C ALA A 18 -2.70 -7.00 6.06
N GLU A 19 -3.20 -8.23 5.87
CA GLU A 19 -3.95 -8.64 4.68
C GLU A 19 -5.27 -7.87 4.55
N ASP A 20 -6.00 -7.66 5.65
CA ASP A 20 -7.22 -6.84 5.67
C ASP A 20 -6.92 -5.38 5.31
N GLN A 21 -5.84 -4.80 5.86
CA GLN A 21 -5.38 -3.46 5.50
C GLN A 21 -4.99 -3.35 4.03
N PHE A 22 -4.23 -4.32 3.50
CA PHE A 22 -3.88 -4.38 2.09
C PHE A 22 -5.10 -4.47 1.19
N THR A 23 -6.06 -5.34 1.56
CA THR A 23 -7.29 -5.56 0.80
C THR A 23 -8.15 -4.32 0.79
N LYS A 24 -8.35 -3.69 1.95
CA LYS A 24 -9.10 -2.43 2.06
C LYS A 24 -8.44 -1.32 1.26
N ALA A 25 -7.13 -1.13 1.40
CA ALA A 25 -6.41 -0.10 0.65
C ALA A 25 -6.45 -0.35 -0.86
N SER A 26 -6.33 -1.61 -1.30
CA SER A 26 -6.48 -2.00 -2.71
C SER A 26 -7.87 -1.68 -3.26
N MET A 27 -8.93 -1.97 -2.49
CA MET A 27 -10.31 -1.69 -2.89
C MET A 27 -10.58 -0.18 -2.93
N THR A 28 -10.19 0.56 -1.90
CA THR A 28 -10.38 2.01 -1.83
C THR A 28 -9.59 2.72 -2.93
N GLY A 29 -8.31 2.38 -3.12
CA GLY A 29 -7.50 2.95 -4.19
C GLY A 29 -8.03 2.62 -5.59
N SER A 30 -8.56 1.41 -5.80
CA SER A 30 -9.24 1.06 -7.07
C SER A 30 -10.51 1.86 -7.29
N ALA A 31 -11.34 2.03 -6.26
CA ALA A 31 -12.57 2.81 -6.36
C ALA A 31 -12.27 4.29 -6.65
N LEU A 32 -11.29 4.85 -5.93
CA LEU A 32 -10.82 6.21 -6.14
C LEU A 32 -10.31 6.37 -7.58
N SER A 33 -9.43 5.48 -8.02
CA SER A 33 -8.88 5.50 -9.37
C SER A 33 -9.94 5.42 -10.47
N LYS A 34 -11.00 4.62 -10.28
CA LYS A 34 -12.14 4.55 -11.21
C LYS A 34 -12.93 5.86 -11.27
N SER A 35 -13.05 6.56 -10.15
CA SER A 35 -13.71 7.87 -10.08
C SER A 35 -12.85 8.98 -10.70
N THR A 36 -11.52 8.86 -10.59
CA THR A 36 -10.55 9.84 -11.09
C THR A 36 -10.36 9.77 -12.61
N GLY A 37 -10.23 8.57 -13.17
CA GLY A 37 -10.05 8.36 -14.60
C GLY A 37 -9.04 7.27 -14.96
N SER A 38 -8.90 7.00 -16.27
CA SER A 38 -8.09 5.90 -16.79
C SER A 38 -6.60 5.98 -16.45
N ASP A 39 -6.03 7.19 -16.34
CA ASP A 39 -4.63 7.39 -15.98
C ASP A 39 -4.35 6.96 -14.53
N ALA A 40 -5.22 7.35 -13.59
CA ALA A 40 -5.12 6.97 -12.19
C ALA A 40 -5.27 5.45 -12.03
N LEU A 41 -6.23 4.85 -12.75
CA LEU A 41 -6.42 3.40 -12.73
C LEU A 41 -5.19 2.65 -13.28
N SER A 42 -4.56 3.17 -14.33
CA SER A 42 -3.36 2.59 -14.92
C SER A 42 -2.16 2.69 -13.96
N ALA A 43 -1.95 3.85 -13.32
CA ALA A 43 -0.91 4.04 -12.33
C ALA A 43 -1.12 3.15 -11.08
N PHE A 44 -2.36 3.05 -10.59
CA PHE A 44 -2.70 2.19 -9.45
C PHE A 44 -2.48 0.70 -9.76
N SER A 45 -2.86 0.26 -10.96
CA SER A 45 -2.66 -1.12 -11.38
C SER A 45 -1.18 -1.47 -11.46
N ARG A 46 -0.35 -0.53 -11.93
CA ARG A 46 1.12 -0.68 -11.91
C ARG A 46 1.66 -0.76 -10.49
N LEU A 47 1.13 0.03 -9.56
CA LEU A 47 1.52 -0.01 -8.16
C LEU A 47 1.26 -1.40 -7.55
N LEU A 48 0.05 -1.93 -7.72
CA LEU A 48 -0.30 -3.27 -7.25
C LEU A 48 0.59 -4.35 -7.88
N TRP A 49 0.89 -4.21 -9.16
CA TRP A 49 1.77 -5.16 -9.86
C TRP A 49 3.22 -5.10 -9.35
N ALA A 50 3.77 -3.91 -9.12
CA ALA A 50 5.11 -3.73 -8.57
C ALA A 50 5.23 -4.31 -7.16
N LEU A 51 4.21 -4.09 -6.31
CA LEU A 51 4.11 -4.68 -4.97
C LEU A 51 4.08 -6.22 -5.01
N GLY A 52 3.42 -6.81 -6.01
CA GLY A 52 3.32 -8.26 -6.17
C GLY A 52 4.51 -8.93 -6.87
N SER A 53 5.30 -8.18 -7.64
CA SER A 53 6.36 -8.72 -8.51
C SER A 53 7.75 -8.71 -7.86
N GLY A 54 7.87 -8.23 -6.61
CA GLY A 54 9.16 -8.08 -5.93
C GLY A 54 10.01 -6.95 -6.51
N SER A 55 9.38 -5.92 -7.08
CA SER A 55 10.06 -4.69 -7.52
C SER A 55 10.83 -4.04 -6.37
N SER A 56 11.85 -3.25 -6.72
CA SER A 56 12.61 -2.51 -5.72
C SER A 56 11.72 -1.49 -4.99
N PHE A 57 12.00 -1.22 -3.71
CA PHE A 57 11.24 -0.24 -2.93
C PHE A 57 11.21 1.15 -3.62
N HIS A 58 12.31 1.54 -4.25
CA HIS A 58 12.40 2.80 -5.00
C HIS A 58 11.46 2.83 -6.22
N GLU A 59 11.33 1.73 -6.95
CA GLU A 59 10.40 1.63 -8.09
C GLU A 59 8.94 1.73 -7.62
N VAL A 60 8.61 1.05 -6.51
CA VAL A 60 7.27 1.12 -5.90
C VAL A 60 6.95 2.55 -5.45
N GLU A 61 7.89 3.22 -4.81
CA GLU A 61 7.76 4.61 -4.35
C GLU A 61 7.49 5.57 -5.52
N GLN A 62 8.25 5.47 -6.61
CA GLN A 62 8.04 6.30 -7.81
C GLN A 62 6.67 6.09 -8.44
N ILE A 63 6.19 4.84 -8.52
CA ILE A 63 4.85 4.55 -9.06
C ILE A 63 3.75 5.07 -8.12
N ALA A 64 3.96 4.97 -6.81
CA ALA A 64 3.03 5.47 -5.82
C ALA A 64 2.91 6.99 -5.86
N GLU A 65 4.03 7.72 -5.91
CA GLU A 65 4.07 9.18 -6.09
C GLU A 65 3.31 9.59 -7.36
N GLN A 66 3.54 8.91 -8.48
CA GLN A 66 2.85 9.18 -9.73
C GLN A 66 1.33 8.97 -9.62
N TRP A 67 0.89 7.94 -8.90
CA TRP A 67 -0.53 7.70 -8.66
C TRP A 67 -1.16 8.81 -7.80
N VAL A 68 -0.51 9.19 -6.70
CA VAL A 68 -0.97 10.27 -5.81
C VAL A 68 -1.11 11.57 -6.59
N GLU A 69 -0.07 11.96 -7.36
CA GLU A 69 -0.11 13.19 -8.17
C GLU A 69 -1.25 13.16 -9.19
N THR A 70 -1.49 12.01 -9.84
CA THR A 70 -2.57 11.86 -10.82
C THR A 70 -3.94 12.03 -10.17
N VAL A 71 -4.12 11.49 -8.96
CA VAL A 71 -5.36 11.57 -8.18
C VAL A 71 -5.59 12.99 -7.65
N GLU A 72 -4.55 13.64 -7.12
CA GLU A 72 -4.62 15.02 -6.64
C GLU A 72 -4.92 15.99 -7.79
N ARG A 73 -4.24 15.85 -8.93
CA ARG A 73 -4.43 16.72 -10.11
C ARG A 73 -5.85 16.66 -10.67
N ALA A 74 -6.50 15.51 -10.57
CA ALA A 74 -7.86 15.34 -11.03
C ALA A 74 -8.92 15.94 -10.09
N GLY A 75 -8.54 16.36 -8.88
CA GLY A 75 -9.46 16.91 -7.89
C GLY A 75 -10.49 15.89 -7.39
N ALA A 76 -10.20 14.59 -7.52
CA ALA A 76 -11.14 13.51 -7.22
C ALA A 76 -11.25 13.22 -5.71
N VAL A 77 -10.45 13.87 -4.87
CA VAL A 77 -10.38 13.63 -3.43
C VAL A 77 -10.77 14.88 -2.66
N SER A 78 -11.59 14.71 -1.63
CA SER A 78 -11.93 15.79 -0.69
C SER A 78 -10.85 16.00 0.37
N ASP A 79 -10.04 14.97 0.65
CA ASP A 79 -8.93 14.99 1.59
C ASP A 79 -7.61 14.75 0.82
N PRO A 80 -6.67 15.71 0.83
CA PRO A 80 -5.38 15.55 0.13
C PRO A 80 -4.48 14.46 0.74
N ASP A 81 -4.74 14.00 1.97
CA ASP A 81 -3.94 12.96 2.61
C ASP A 81 -4.54 11.55 2.45
N GLU A 82 -5.78 11.42 1.97
CA GLU A 82 -6.41 10.13 1.68
C GLU A 82 -5.61 9.26 0.68
N PRO A 83 -5.13 9.75 -0.48
CA PRO A 83 -4.32 8.93 -1.39
C PRO A 83 -3.01 8.50 -0.74
N LYS A 84 -2.37 9.36 0.05
CA LYS A 84 -1.14 9.00 0.77
C LYS A 84 -1.39 7.90 1.80
N SER A 85 -2.51 7.98 2.54
CA SER A 85 -2.90 6.96 3.51
C SER A 85 -3.20 5.61 2.83
N ILE A 86 -3.78 5.61 1.63
CA ILE A 86 -4.01 4.39 0.84
C ILE A 86 -2.67 3.74 0.46
N VAL A 87 -1.70 4.52 -0.04
CA VAL A 87 -0.36 4.04 -0.38
C VAL A 87 0.35 3.47 0.84
N GLU A 88 0.30 4.16 1.97
CA GLU A 88 0.94 3.71 3.21
C GLU A 88 0.38 2.37 3.68
N ASN A 89 -0.95 2.21 3.68
CA ASN A 89 -1.60 0.94 4.04
C ASN A 89 -1.29 -0.19 3.05
N LEU A 90 -1.13 0.10 1.76
CA LEU A 90 -0.68 -0.86 0.75
C LEU A 90 0.75 -1.34 1.03
N LEU A 91 1.66 -0.42 1.34
CA LEU A 91 3.06 -0.75 1.64
C LEU A 91 3.20 -1.56 2.92
N ILE A 92 2.50 -1.16 3.99
CA ILE A 92 2.48 -1.90 5.27
C ILE A 92 1.96 -3.32 5.06
N GLY A 93 0.84 -3.45 4.35
CA GLY A 93 0.22 -4.75 4.04
C GLY A 93 1.12 -5.64 3.18
N ALA A 94 1.69 -5.09 2.10
CA ALA A 94 2.59 -5.83 1.22
C ALA A 94 3.86 -6.31 1.96
N GLN A 95 4.45 -5.46 2.79
CA GLN A 95 5.62 -5.81 3.58
C GLN A 95 5.32 -6.93 4.59
N ALA A 96 4.15 -6.88 5.23
CA ALA A 96 3.72 -7.94 6.15
C ALA A 96 3.51 -9.28 5.44
N CYS A 97 2.97 -9.29 4.22
CA CYS A 97 2.83 -10.48 3.38
C CYS A 97 4.19 -11.05 2.95
N MET A 98 5.13 -10.21 2.50
CA MET A 98 6.49 -10.66 2.12
C MET A 98 7.28 -11.28 3.28
N TRP A 99 7.07 -10.79 4.51
CA TRP A 99 7.68 -11.36 5.72
C TRP A 99 7.13 -12.74 6.12
N GLN A 100 6.05 -13.19 5.49
CA GLN A 100 5.50 -14.54 5.71
C GLN A 100 6.13 -15.54 4.76
N ASP A 101 6.32 -15.14 3.51
CA ASP A 101 6.91 -16.00 2.49
C ASP A 101 8.38 -16.31 2.82
N SER A 102 9.10 -15.33 3.36
CA SER A 102 10.47 -15.51 3.89
C SER A 102 10.54 -16.33 5.20
N ARG A 103 9.40 -16.69 5.81
CA ARG A 103 9.33 -17.62 6.94
C ARG A 103 8.97 -19.05 6.54
N HIS A 104 8.84 -19.37 5.26
CA HIS A 104 8.97 -20.75 4.82
C HIS A 104 10.47 -21.10 4.74
N PRO A 105 11.06 -21.82 5.72
CA PRO A 105 12.33 -22.46 5.46
C PRO A 105 12.11 -23.38 4.27
N ALA A 106 12.91 -23.18 3.21
CA ALA A 106 12.98 -24.09 2.09
C ALA A 106 12.93 -25.52 2.63
N ARG A 107 11.87 -26.26 2.31
CA ARG A 107 11.86 -27.71 2.51
C ARG A 107 13.01 -28.23 1.66
N ARG A 108 14.16 -28.44 2.29
CA ARG A 108 15.25 -29.28 1.78
C ARG A 108 14.61 -30.59 1.35
N HIS A 109 14.67 -30.87 0.06
CA HIS A 109 14.55 -32.20 -0.51
C HIS A 109 15.77 -32.42 -1.39
#